data_AF-A0A843E170-F1
#
_entry.id   AF-A0A843E170-F1
#
_cell.length_a   1.000
_cell.length_b   1.000
_cell.length_c   1.000
_cell.angle_alpha   90.00
_cell.angle_beta   90.00
_cell.angle_gamma   90.00
#
_symmetry.space_group_name_H-M   'P 1'
#
loop_
_entity.id
_entity.type
_entity.pdbx_description
1 polymer ?
#
loop_
_entity_poly.entity_id
_entity_poly.type
_entity_poly.pdbx_seq_one_letter_code
_entity_poly.pdbx_strand_id
1 'polypeptide(L)' 'MRLIVKGTVQGVGFRPAVYRTAVARGLRGSVCNEGSHVSIDVDDGDLFMSRFL' A
#
# COMPACT_ATOMS: atom_id res chain seq x y z
N MET A 1 -2.42 -5.71 -9.38
CA MET A 1 -3.46 -5.95 -8.37
C MET A 1 -3.80 -4.65 -7.64
N ARG A 2 -5.08 -4.41 -7.35
CA ARG A 2 -5.54 -3.25 -6.58
C ARG A 2 -6.03 -3.68 -5.19
N LEU A 3 -5.51 -3.04 -4.15
CA LEU A 3 -5.92 -3.21 -2.76
C LEU A 3 -6.60 -1.93 -2.27
N ILE A 4 -7.68 -2.08 -1.49
CA ILE A 4 -8.37 -0.95 -0.85
C ILE A 4 -8.34 -1.18 0.66
N VAL A 5 -7.70 -0.27 1.38
CA VAL A 5 -7.59 -0.33 2.83
C VAL A 5 -8.46 0.75 3.44
N LYS A 6 -9.45 0.34 4.26
CA LYS A 6 -10.39 1.22 4.95
C LYS A 6 -10.04 1.27 6.45
N GLY A 7 -10.36 2.38 7.10
CA GLY A 7 -10.13 2.58 8.54
C GLY A 7 -9.23 3.79 8.82
N THR A 8 -8.52 3.78 9.95
CA THR A 8 -7.61 4.87 10.35
C THR A 8 -6.33 4.84 9.52
N VAL A 9 -6.38 5.37 8.29
CA VAL A 9 -5.28 5.34 7.32
C VAL A 9 -4.67 6.73 7.05
N GLN A 10 -5.27 7.79 7.57
CA GLN A 10 -4.78 9.17 7.43
C GLN A 10 -4.00 9.61 8.67
N GLY A 11 -2.89 10.34 8.49
CA GLY A 11 -2.08 10.87 9.60
C GLY A 11 -1.24 9.84 10.36
N VAL A 12 -1.33 8.54 10.03
CA VAL A 12 -0.62 7.45 10.75
C VAL A 12 0.66 6.97 10.06
N GLY A 13 1.10 7.62 8.98
CA GLY A 13 2.27 7.17 8.22
C GLY A 13 2.01 5.97 7.30
N PHE A 14 0.75 5.71 6.93
CA PHE A 14 0.36 4.57 6.08
C PHE A 14 1.04 4.58 4.70
N ARG A 15 0.99 5.71 3.97
CA ARG A 15 1.65 5.84 2.65
C ARG A 15 3.16 5.55 2.70
N PRO A 16 3.94 6.13 3.65
CA PRO A 16 5.33 5.73 3.87
C PRO A 16 5.55 4.23 4.12
N ALA A 17 4.67 3.57 4.89
CA ALA A 17 4.78 2.13 5.15
C ALA A 17 4.58 1.29 3.88
N VAL A 18 3.58 1.64 3.06
CA VAL A 18 3.32 1.01 1.76
C VAL A 18 4.51 1.21 0.83
N TYR A 19 5.00 2.45 0.69
CA TYR A 19 6.13 2.78 -0.16
C TYR A 19 7.39 1.97 0.21
N ARG A 20 7.78 1.95 1.49
CA ARG A 20 8.95 1.20 1.94
C ARG A 20 8.84 -0.30 1.64
N THR A 21 7.64 -0.87 1.81
CA THR A 21 7.41 -2.30 1.55
C THR A 21 7.52 -2.63 0.06
N ALA A 22 6.92 -1.80 -0.80
CA ALA A 22 7.02 -1.96 -2.24
C ALA A 22 8.47 -1.86 -2.72
N VAL A 23 9.21 -0.82 -2.28
CA VAL A 23 10.62 -0.62 -2.64
C VAL A 23 11.50 -1.77 -2.16
N ALA A 24 11.32 -2.24 -0.92
CA ALA A 24 12.10 -3.35 -0.37
C ALA A 24 11.89 -4.68 -1.12
N ARG A 25 10.80 -4.80 -1.89
CA ARG A 25 10.47 -5.98 -2.70
C ARG A 25 10.63 -5.76 -4.20
N GLY A 26 11.12 -4.60 -4.62
CA GLY A 26 11.28 -4.27 -6.05
C GLY A 26 9.97 -4.12 -6.81
N LEU A 27 8.85 -3.94 -6.10
CA LEU A 27 7.52 -3.83 -6.68
C LEU A 27 7.28 -2.43 -7.25
N ARG A 28 6.54 -2.36 -8.36
CA ARG A 28 6.12 -1.11 -8.98
C ARG A 28 4.64 -0.87 -8.74
N GLY A 29 4.28 0.39 -8.53
CA GLY A 29 2.91 0.69 -8.15
C GLY A 29 2.69 2.12 -7.70
N SER A 30 1.51 2.35 -7.14
CA SER A 30 1.12 3.64 -6.57
C SER A 30 0.33 3.44 -5.28
N VAL A 31 0.38 4.45 -4.41
CA VAL A 31 -0.44 4.52 -3.21
C VAL A 31 -1.07 5.90 -3.12
N CYS A 32 -2.39 5.95 -3.03
CA CYS A 32 -3.16 7.18 -2.94
C CYS A 32 -4.09 7.16 -1.72
N ASN A 33 -4.18 8.29 -1.03
CA ASN A 33 -5.17 8.47 0.02
C ASN A 33 -6.39 9.15 -0.60
N GLU A 34 -7.52 8.46 -0.60
CA GLU A 34 -8.79 8.85 -1.24
C GLU A 34 -9.79 9.38 -0.19
N GLY A 35 -9.29 10.01 0.86
CA GLY A 35 -10.11 10.52 1.97
C GLY A 35 -10.52 9.42 2.95
N SER A 36 -11.50 8.60 2.57
CA SER A 36 -12.06 7.56 3.46
C SER A 36 -11.28 6.24 3.46
N HIS A 37 -10.36 6.07 2.52
CA HIS A 37 -9.57 4.86 2.35
C HIS A 37 -8.25 5.16 1.64
N VAL A 38 -7.36 4.17 1.62
CA VAL A 38 -6.15 4.19 0.79
C VAL A 38 -6.31 3.17 -0.33
N SER A 39 -6.04 3.59 -1.55
CA SER A 39 -5.89 2.72 -2.72
C SER A 39 -4.41 2.41 -2.91
N ILE A 40 -4.10 1.13 -3.14
CA ILE A 40 -2.75 0.67 -3.46
C ILE A 40 -2.84 -0.14 -4.74
N ASP A 41 -2.08 0.25 -5.75
CA ASP A 41 -1.86 -0.56 -6.96
C ASP A 41 -0.44 -1.08 -6.92
N VAL A 42 -0.26 -2.39 -7.08
CA VAL A 42 1.05 -3.07 -7.20
C VAL A 42 1.01 -4.09 -8.33
N ASP A 43 2.14 -4.36 -8.95
CA ASP A 43 2.30 -5.39 -9.97
C ASP A 43 2.09 -6.81 -9.41
N ASP A 44 2.68 -7.13 -8.25
CA ASP A 44 2.49 -8.41 -7.55
C ASP A 44 1.91 -8.20 -6.14
N GLY A 45 0.63 -8.54 -6.00
CA GLY A 45 -0.10 -8.38 -4.76
C GLY A 45 0.27 -9.41 -3.69
N ASP A 46 0.56 -10.65 -4.08
CA ASP A 46 0.91 -11.70 -3.12
C ASP A 46 2.29 -11.42 -2.51
N LEU A 47 3.25 -11.01 -3.34
CA LEU A 47 4.57 -10.61 -2.88
C LEU A 47 4.51 -9.38 -1.97
N PHE A 48 3.62 -8.42 -2.25
CA PHE A 48 3.38 -7.27 -1.36
C PHE A 48 2.80 -7.72 -0.01
N MET A 49 1.75 -8.54 -0.04
CA MET A 49 1.00 -8.95 1.15
C MET A 49 1.83 -9.83 2.08
N SER A 50 2.72 -10.68 1.55
CA SER A 50 3.62 -11.54 2.34
C SER A 50 4.56 -10.80 3.30
N ARG A 51 4.70 -9.47 3.16
CA ARG A 51 5.51 -8.62 4.04
C ARG A 51 4.72 -7.56 4.78
N PHE A 52 3.68 -7.06 4.12
CA PHE A 52 2.90 -5.93 4.61
C PHE A 52 1.93 -6.34 5.72
N LEU A 53 1.42 -7.57 5.65
CA LEU A 53 0.71 -8.26 6.73
C LEU A 53 1.64 -9.29 7.38
#